data_AF-A0A131YGK9-F1
#
_entry.id   AF-A0A131YGK9-F1
#
_cell.length_a   1.000
_cell.length_b   1.000
_cell.length_c   1.000
_cell.angle_alpha   90.00
_cell.angle_beta   90.00
_cell.angle_gamma   90.00
#
_symmetry.space_group_name_H-M   'P 1'
#
loop_
_entity.id
_entity.type
_entity.pdbx_description
1 polymer ?
#
loop_
_entity_poly.entity_id
_entity_poly.type
_entity_poly.pdbx_seq_one_letter_code
_entity_poly.pdbx_strand_id
1 'polypeptide(L)'
;MKLTFLVIWGCIISALVRPSQECTQCCGSCTRPKQPSCPSPPGKNEKNLRYFPDKPSHTCTAASSSSCKGKFYTSSKECVQCCRSFL
;
A
#
# COMPACT_ATOMS: atom_id res chain seq x y z
N MET A 1 34.93 13.02 -25.90
CA MET A 1 33.58 12.83 -25.29
C MET A 1 33.55 13.64 -24.00
N LYS A 2 32.63 14.61 -23.89
CA LYS A 2 32.70 15.66 -22.86
C LYS A 2 32.25 15.11 -21.51
N LEU A 3 33.03 15.37 -20.46
CA LEU A 3 32.79 15.01 -19.05
C LEU A 3 31.34 15.31 -18.59
N THR A 4 30.75 16.35 -19.16
CA THR A 4 29.35 16.75 -18.94
C THR A 4 28.33 15.66 -19.29
N PHE A 5 28.57 14.85 -20.33
CA PHE A 5 27.66 13.76 -20.71
C PHE A 5 27.59 12.65 -19.65
N LEU A 6 28.72 12.32 -19.01
CA LEU A 6 28.78 11.29 -17.95
C LEU A 6 28.06 11.74 -16.69
N VAL A 7 28.22 13.01 -16.30
CA VAL A 7 27.56 13.57 -15.11
C VAL A 7 26.05 13.61 -15.28
N ILE A 8 25.56 14.04 -16.46
CA ILE A 8 24.12 14.10 -16.75
C ILE A 8 23.50 12.71 -16.72
N TRP A 9 24.16 11.71 -17.32
CA TRP A 9 23.70 10.32 -17.29
C TRP A 9 23.68 9.72 -15.88
N GLY A 10 24.71 9.99 -15.07
CA GLY A 10 24.76 9.53 -13.68
C GLY A 10 23.62 10.09 -12.82
N CYS A 11 23.25 11.35 -13.03
CA CYS A 11 22.11 11.98 -12.34
C CYS A 11 20.76 11.36 -12.73
N ILE A 12 20.55 11.04 -14.02
CA ILE A 12 19.31 10.44 -14.51
C ILE A 12 19.12 9.02 -13.94
N ILE A 13 20.18 8.22 -13.93
CA ILE A 13 20.14 6.85 -13.38
C ILE A 13 19.88 6.89 -11.86
N SER A 14 20.49 7.82 -11.14
CA SER A 14 20.27 7.98 -9.69
C SER A 14 18.83 8.36 -9.35
N ALA A 15 18.18 9.19 -10.19
CA ALA A 15 16.77 9.55 -10.02
C ALA A 15 15.83 8.35 -10.27
N LEU A 16 16.19 7.44 -11.17
CA LEU A 16 15.40 6.24 -11.50
C LEU A 16 15.56 5.10 -10.48
N VAL A 17 16.67 5.05 -9.76
CA VAL A 17 16.94 4.02 -8.73
C VAL A 17 16.30 4.40 -7.38
N ARG A 18 16.13 5.69 -7.07
CA ARG A 18 15.56 6.14 -5.79
C ARG A 18 14.11 5.72 -5.47
N PRO A 19 13.15 5.60 -6.41
CA PRO A 19 11.80 5.21 -6.05
C PRO A 19 11.61 3.71 -5.83
N SER A 20 12.65 2.88 -6.06
CA SER A 20 12.56 1.41 -5.93
C SER A 20 13.19 0.85 -4.66
N GLN A 21 13.91 1.66 -3.90
CA GLN A 21 14.38 1.32 -2.56
C GLN A 21 13.45 1.97 -1.53
N GLU A 22 13.11 1.22 -0.48
CA GLU A 22 12.52 1.75 0.75
C GLU A 22 11.04 2.11 0.69
N CYS A 23 10.22 1.09 0.51
CA CYS A 23 9.01 1.09 1.31
C CYS A 23 9.30 0.47 2.68
N THR A 24 9.64 1.30 3.65
CA THR A 24 10.08 0.88 5.01
C THR A 24 8.95 0.83 6.03
N GLN A 25 7.88 1.63 5.88
CA GLN A 25 6.86 1.75 6.93
C GLN A 25 5.40 1.70 6.45
N CYS A 26 5.10 2.04 5.19
CA CYS A 26 3.72 2.17 4.70
C CYS A 26 3.54 1.68 3.25
N CYS A 27 3.60 0.36 3.06
CA CYS A 27 3.59 -0.27 1.71
C CYS A 27 2.23 -0.75 1.24
N GLY A 28 1.23 -0.62 2.12
CA GLY A 28 -0.15 -0.93 1.79
C GLY A 28 -0.82 0.22 1.08
N SER A 29 -1.83 -0.11 0.29
CA SER A 29 -2.76 0.86 -0.26
C SER A 29 -3.73 1.33 0.82
N CYS A 30 -3.88 2.65 0.95
CA CYS A 30 -4.93 3.29 1.75
C CYS A 30 -6.26 3.42 0.98
N THR A 31 -6.43 2.68 -0.12
CA THR A 31 -7.66 2.73 -0.92
C THR A 31 -8.19 1.32 -1.10
N ARG A 32 -9.42 1.09 -0.61
CA ARG A 32 -10.14 -0.15 -0.83
C ARG A 32 -10.58 -0.26 -2.30
N PRO A 33 -10.30 -1.36 -3.00
CA PRO A 33 -10.92 -1.66 -4.28
C PRO A 33 -12.45 -1.72 -4.13
N LYS A 34 -13.19 -1.23 -5.12
CA LYS A 34 -14.66 -1.30 -5.07
C LYS A 34 -15.12 -2.76 -4.93
N GLN A 35 -16.16 -2.97 -4.12
CA GLN A 35 -16.90 -4.23 -4.14
C GLN A 35 -17.47 -4.48 -5.54
N PRO A 36 -17.57 -5.75 -6.00
CA PRO A 36 -17.44 -7.00 -5.25
C PRO A 36 -16.01 -7.55 -5.12
N SER A 37 -15.01 -6.90 -5.72
CA SER A 37 -13.63 -7.41 -5.80
C SER A 37 -12.92 -7.54 -4.45
N CYS A 38 -13.41 -6.89 -3.39
CA CYS A 38 -12.86 -6.99 -2.04
C CYS A 38 -13.99 -7.13 -1.02
N PRO A 39 -14.59 -8.34 -0.89
CA PRO A 39 -15.70 -8.58 0.02
C PRO A 39 -15.24 -8.48 1.48
N SER A 40 -16.16 -8.06 2.34
CA SER A 40 -15.92 -8.13 3.78
C SER A 40 -15.73 -9.60 4.20
N PRO A 41 -14.90 -9.89 5.21
CA PRO A 41 -14.53 -11.25 5.54
C PRO A 41 -15.76 -11.96 6.13
N PRO A 42 -16.07 -13.19 5.67
CA PRO A 42 -17.29 -13.90 6.10
C PRO A 42 -17.24 -14.38 7.56
N GLY A 43 -16.13 -14.19 8.28
CA GLY A 43 -16.03 -14.51 9.71
C GLY A 43 -14.71 -14.09 10.35
N LYS A 44 -14.64 -14.13 11.69
CA LYS A 44 -13.48 -13.73 12.51
C LYS A 44 -12.23 -14.63 12.36
N ASN A 45 -12.33 -15.77 11.67
CA ASN A 45 -11.31 -16.82 11.65
C ASN A 45 -10.56 -16.97 10.31
N GLU A 46 -10.64 -15.99 9.41
CA GLU A 46 -9.85 -16.05 8.18
C GLU A 46 -8.36 -15.85 8.49
N LYS A 47 -7.53 -16.82 8.10
CA LYS A 47 -6.08 -16.80 8.34
C LYS A 47 -5.34 -15.74 7.51
N ASN A 48 -6.02 -15.05 6.59
CA ASN A 48 -5.41 -14.10 5.66
C ASN A 48 -6.23 -12.81 5.53
N LEU A 49 -6.52 -12.18 6.67
CA LEU A 49 -7.14 -10.85 6.70
C LEU A 49 -6.15 -9.77 6.28
N ARG A 50 -6.67 -8.78 5.57
CA ARG A 50 -5.94 -7.57 5.16
C ARG A 50 -6.72 -6.34 5.57
N TYR A 51 -6.00 -5.31 5.98
CA TYR A 51 -6.56 -4.09 6.53
C TYR A 51 -6.36 -2.90 5.58
N PHE A 52 -7.40 -2.09 5.45
CA PHE A 52 -7.41 -0.84 4.69
C PHE A 52 -8.45 0.12 5.30
N PRO A 53 -8.33 1.43 5.06
CA PRO A 53 -9.31 2.40 5.53
C PRO A 53 -10.62 2.27 4.74
N ASP A 54 -11.72 2.34 5.47
CA ASP A 54 -13.07 2.37 4.94
C ASP A 54 -13.63 3.78 5.10
N LYS A 55 -13.76 4.50 3.97
CA LYS A 55 -14.22 5.89 3.92
C LYS A 55 -15.53 6.15 4.68
N PRO A 56 -16.59 5.32 4.57
CA PRO A 56 -17.84 5.61 5.26
C PRO A 56 -17.75 5.42 6.78
N SER A 57 -16.93 4.47 7.26
CA SER A 57 -16.79 4.22 8.70
C SER A 57 -15.61 4.94 9.34
N HIS A 58 -14.74 5.60 8.56
CA HIS A 58 -13.56 6.29 9.07
C HIS A 58 -12.66 5.36 9.93
N THR A 59 -12.67 4.06 9.62
CA THR A 59 -11.91 3.03 10.36
C THR A 59 -11.18 2.08 9.43
N CYS A 60 -10.12 1.45 9.95
CA CYS A 60 -9.44 0.37 9.25
C CYS A 60 -10.22 -0.93 9.40
N THR A 61 -10.82 -1.39 8.30
CA THR A 61 -11.61 -2.62 8.26
C THR A 61 -10.80 -3.76 7.66
N ALA A 62 -11.11 -4.98 8.11
CA ALA A 62 -10.52 -6.19 7.54
C ALA A 62 -11.28 -6.62 6.28
N ALA A 63 -10.59 -7.22 5.32
CA ALA A 63 -11.16 -8.03 4.25
C ALA A 63 -10.39 -9.32 4.03
N SER A 64 -11.07 -10.25 3.36
CA SER A 64 -10.43 -11.45 2.83
C SER A 64 -9.43 -11.07 1.74
N SER A 65 -8.17 -11.49 1.90
CA SER A 65 -7.16 -11.34 0.84
C SER A 65 -7.40 -12.24 -0.38
N SER A 66 -8.21 -13.29 -0.26
CA SER A 66 -8.39 -14.30 -1.31
C SER A 66 -8.87 -13.71 -2.63
N SER A 67 -9.79 -12.73 -2.55
CA SER A 67 -10.35 -12.04 -3.71
C SER A 67 -9.81 -10.61 -3.86
N CYS A 68 -9.27 -10.02 -2.78
CA CYS A 68 -8.86 -8.63 -2.75
C CYS A 68 -7.46 -8.44 -3.35
N LYS A 69 -7.42 -8.08 -4.65
CA LYS A 69 -6.17 -7.76 -5.35
C LYS A 69 -5.59 -6.42 -4.87
N GLY A 70 -4.34 -6.46 -4.42
CA GLY A 70 -3.57 -5.27 -4.03
C GLY A 70 -2.60 -5.56 -2.89
N LYS A 71 -1.73 -4.59 -2.59
CA LYS A 71 -0.93 -4.59 -1.36
C LYS A 71 -1.76 -3.90 -0.28
N PHE A 72 -2.04 -4.61 0.80
CA PHE A 72 -2.79 -4.09 1.93
C PHE A 72 -2.08 -4.46 3.22
N TYR A 73 -2.40 -3.72 4.28
CA TYR A 73 -1.76 -3.87 5.58
C TYR A 73 -2.13 -5.19 6.23
N THR A 74 -1.21 -5.75 7.00
CA THR A 74 -1.42 -7.04 7.69
C THR A 74 -2.06 -6.85 9.06
N SER A 75 -2.02 -5.62 9.58
CA SER A 75 -2.57 -5.25 10.88
C SER A 75 -3.41 -3.98 10.80
N SER A 76 -4.47 -3.91 11.61
CA SER A 76 -5.27 -2.70 11.78
C SER A 76 -4.42 -1.52 12.28
N LYS A 77 -3.48 -1.78 13.20
CA LYS A 77 -2.58 -0.74 13.74
C LYS A 77 -1.71 -0.11 12.64
N GLU A 78 -1.17 -0.95 11.76
CA GLU A 78 -0.34 -0.55 10.62
C GLU A 78 -1.16 0.30 9.64
N CYS A 79 -2.40 -0.12 9.35
CA CYS A 79 -3.34 0.66 8.54
C CYS A 79 -3.65 2.03 9.17
N VAL A 80 -3.94 2.11 10.47
CA VAL A 80 -4.24 3.38 11.15
C VAL A 80 -3.04 4.33 11.12
N GLN A 81 -1.84 3.79 11.36
CA GLN A 81 -0.61 4.56 11.34
C GLN A 81 -0.31 5.14 9.96
N CYS A 82 -0.49 4.35 8.91
CA CYS A 82 -0.14 4.73 7.55
C CYS A 82 -1.23 5.47 6.79
N CYS A 83 -2.49 5.22 7.11
CA CYS A 83 -3.66 5.77 6.42
C CYS A 83 -4.41 6.80 7.25
N ARG A 84 -3.74 7.45 8.21
CA ARG A 84 -4.37 8.45 9.09
C ARG A 84 -5.11 9.57 8.35
N SER A 85 -4.66 9.94 7.16
CA SER A 85 -5.32 10.96 6.31
C SER A 85 -6.57 10.46 5.57
N PHE A 86 -6.83 9.15 5.58
CA PHE A 86 -7.97 8.50 4.95
C PHE A 86 -9.01 8.00 5.98
N LEU A 87 -8.70 8.15 7.26
CA LEU A 87 -9.60 7.95 8.39
C LEU A 87 -10.26 9.27 8.78
#